data_AF-A0A6J7D7X4-F1
#
_entry.id   AF-A0A6J7D7X4-F1
#
_cell.length_a   1.000
_cell.length_b   1.000
_cell.length_c   1.000
_cell.angle_alpha   90.00
_cell.angle_beta   90.00
_cell.angle_gamma   90.00
#
_symmetry.space_group_name_H-M   'P 1'
#
loop_
_entity.id
_entity.type
_entity.pdbx_description
1 polymer ?
#
loop_
_entity_poly.entity_id
_entity_poly.type
_entity_poly.pdbx_seq_one_letter_code
_entity_poly.pdbx_strand_id
1 'polypeptide(L)'
;MQDLNEAQIRSFQRSRGLTTTGKIDEVTRRALEEAQWKLGDRSLNLQEPPLMRGDDVAALQSRLTEMGFDCGRVDGIYGPRSVAAVKEFQQSVGITVDGKCGPETIIGLLRLTRIVSGGAPAVMRENAAQRNRGPALANKVIVINPDGNNALIYDVALRTEGRLLALGASVFLTRGISNNPTETERIGFTNQSNPDLMISLHVDSYKNEIAHGAATYFYGSDAHGIHSIVGERFASLVQREICARTDLVNCRTHAMAWDLLRLTRAPAVQIDLGYDSNPGDFERLSRPDFRDVIAEALVIAIQRLYLAAEDDAKTGTLRISDLRKAGIRR
;
A
#
# COMPACT_ATOMS: atom_id res chain seq x y z
N MET A 1 -15.87 -17.63 -20.73
CA MET A 1 -15.71 -17.66 -19.27
C MET A 1 -16.53 -18.84 -18.78
N GLN A 2 -15.90 -19.98 -18.47
CA GLN A 2 -16.60 -21.09 -17.82
C GLN A 2 -17.22 -20.58 -16.52
N ASP A 3 -18.38 -21.12 -16.14
CA ASP A 3 -19.05 -20.81 -14.86
C ASP A 3 -18.14 -21.21 -13.69
N LEU A 4 -17.25 -20.29 -13.29
CA LEU A 4 -16.43 -20.44 -12.10
C LEU A 4 -17.38 -20.54 -10.91
N ASN A 5 -17.31 -21.64 -10.17
CA ASN A 5 -18.10 -21.78 -8.96
C ASN A 5 -17.55 -20.88 -7.84
N GLU A 6 -18.36 -20.64 -6.80
CA GLU A 6 -17.99 -19.75 -5.70
C GLU A 6 -16.66 -20.14 -5.03
N ALA A 7 -16.39 -21.44 -4.87
CA ALA A 7 -15.15 -21.93 -4.27
C ALA A 7 -13.91 -21.60 -5.13
N GLN A 8 -14.02 -21.70 -6.46
CA GLN A 8 -12.97 -21.32 -7.40
C GLN A 8 -12.72 -19.81 -7.36
N ILE A 9 -13.78 -19.00 -7.29
CA ILE A 9 -13.67 -17.54 -7.16
C ILE A 9 -12.96 -17.17 -5.87
N ARG A 10 -13.34 -17.78 -4.73
CA ARG A 10 -12.68 -17.53 -3.44
C ARG A 10 -11.21 -17.93 -3.45
N SER A 11 -10.89 -19.08 -4.06
CA SER A 11 -9.50 -19.54 -4.21
C SER A 11 -8.67 -18.54 -5.03
N PHE A 12 -9.22 -18.06 -6.15
CA PHE A 12 -8.59 -17.04 -6.98
C PHE A 12 -8.42 -15.71 -6.23
N GLN A 13 -9.45 -15.22 -5.56
CA GLN A 13 -9.36 -13.99 -4.78
C GLN A 13 -8.27 -14.09 -3.70
N ARG A 14 -8.23 -15.21 -2.97
CA ARG A 14 -7.20 -15.45 -1.96
C ARG A 14 -5.80 -15.50 -2.58
N SER A 15 -5.59 -16.22 -3.68
CA SER A 15 -4.27 -16.30 -4.31
C SER A 15 -3.79 -14.98 -4.89
N ARG A 16 -4.72 -14.06 -5.19
CA ARG A 16 -4.45 -12.71 -5.68
C ARG A 16 -4.32 -11.65 -4.59
N GLY A 17 -4.55 -12.00 -3.32
CA GLY A 17 -4.58 -11.00 -2.24
C GLY A 17 -5.73 -10.00 -2.40
N LEU A 18 -6.89 -10.48 -2.88
CA LEU A 18 -8.13 -9.72 -2.97
C LEU A 18 -9.08 -10.11 -1.83
N THR A 19 -10.06 -9.25 -1.58
CA THR A 19 -11.13 -9.54 -0.61
C THR A 19 -11.88 -10.80 -1.05
N THR A 20 -11.88 -11.81 -0.19
CA THR A 20 -12.43 -13.14 -0.52
C THR A 20 -13.95 -13.16 -0.33
N THR A 21 -14.68 -12.58 -1.28
CA THR A 21 -16.14 -12.47 -1.25
C THR A 21 -16.85 -13.67 -1.88
N GLY A 22 -16.17 -14.40 -2.77
CA GLY A 22 -16.76 -15.43 -3.63
C GLY A 22 -17.63 -14.89 -4.76
N LYS A 23 -17.69 -13.57 -4.95
CA LYS A 23 -18.46 -12.90 -6.00
C LYS A 23 -17.51 -12.24 -7.01
N ILE A 24 -17.90 -12.21 -8.28
CA ILE A 24 -17.16 -11.49 -9.33
C ILE A 24 -17.60 -10.03 -9.35
N ASP A 25 -17.05 -9.23 -8.43
CA ASP A 25 -17.13 -7.78 -8.47
C ASP A 25 -16.19 -7.19 -9.53
N GLU A 26 -16.20 -5.86 -9.66
CA GLU A 26 -15.37 -5.14 -10.64
C GLU A 26 -13.87 -5.40 -10.43
N VAL A 27 -13.42 -5.46 -9.17
CA VAL A 27 -12.01 -5.73 -8.82
C VAL A 27 -11.63 -7.17 -9.20
N THR A 28 -12.48 -8.14 -8.88
CA THR A 28 -12.25 -9.54 -9.21
C THR A 28 -12.29 -9.78 -10.72
N ARG A 29 -13.22 -9.14 -11.44
CA ARG A 29 -13.28 -9.23 -12.91
C ARG A 29 -12.01 -8.70 -13.55
N ARG A 30 -11.54 -7.53 -13.11
CA ARG A 30 -10.29 -6.93 -13.56
C ARG A 30 -9.10 -7.84 -13.31
N ALA A 31 -8.97 -8.40 -12.11
CA ALA A 31 -7.89 -9.34 -11.80
C ALA A 31 -7.97 -10.61 -12.66
N LEU A 32 -9.17 -11.11 -12.99
CA LEU A 32 -9.35 -12.23 -13.90
C LEU A 32 -8.93 -11.88 -15.33
N GLU A 33 -9.21 -10.67 -15.82
CA GLU A 33 -8.74 -10.18 -17.13
C GLU A 33 -7.21 -10.03 -17.16
N GLU A 34 -6.63 -9.46 -16.10
CA GLU A 34 -5.18 -9.32 -15.95
C GLU A 34 -4.47 -10.68 -15.92
N ALA A 35 -5.11 -11.70 -15.33
CA ALA A 35 -4.62 -13.08 -15.24
C ALA A 35 -4.57 -13.84 -16.57
N GLN A 36 -5.25 -13.36 -17.61
CA GLN A 36 -5.30 -14.04 -18.91
C GLN A 36 -4.00 -13.91 -19.70
N TRP A 37 -3.18 -12.92 -19.38
CA TRP A 37 -2.01 -12.55 -20.17
C TRP A 37 -0.73 -13.03 -19.51
N LYS A 38 0.07 -13.82 -20.25
CA LYS A 38 1.43 -14.17 -19.86
C LYS A 38 2.44 -13.36 -20.66
N LEU A 39 3.60 -13.13 -20.07
CA LEU A 39 4.68 -12.39 -20.72
C LEU A 39 5.07 -13.07 -22.05
N GLY A 40 4.85 -12.36 -23.16
CA GLY A 40 5.07 -12.85 -24.51
C GLY A 40 3.78 -13.11 -25.32
N ASP A 41 2.61 -13.14 -24.69
CA ASP A 41 1.33 -13.37 -25.38
C ASP A 41 0.92 -12.16 -26.24
N ARG A 42 1.35 -10.95 -25.86
CA ARG A 42 1.11 -9.71 -26.60
C ARG A 42 2.29 -8.74 -26.47
N SER A 43 2.38 -7.79 -27.41
CA SER A 43 3.38 -6.72 -27.37
C SER A 43 2.98 -5.64 -26.36
N LEU A 44 3.87 -5.32 -25.42
CA LEU A 44 3.61 -4.32 -24.38
C LEU A 44 4.16 -2.97 -24.80
N ASN A 45 3.36 -1.91 -24.69
CA ASN A 45 3.75 -0.57 -25.07
C ASN A 45 2.93 0.47 -24.29
N LEU A 46 3.43 1.70 -24.25
CA LEU A 46 2.70 2.80 -23.63
C LEU A 46 1.54 3.22 -24.53
N GLN A 47 0.33 3.17 -23.99
CA GLN A 47 -0.90 3.59 -24.65
C GLN A 47 -1.47 4.83 -23.96
N GLU A 48 -2.38 5.53 -24.64
CA GLU A 48 -3.22 6.52 -23.97
C GLU A 48 -4.11 5.81 -22.92
N PRO A 49 -4.50 6.50 -21.83
CA PRO A 49 -5.34 5.89 -20.80
C PRO A 49 -6.61 5.23 -21.37
N PRO A 50 -6.95 4.00 -20.93
CA PRO A 50 -6.31 3.26 -19.85
C PRO A 50 -4.96 2.63 -20.28
N LEU A 51 -3.96 2.75 -19.40
CA LEU A 51 -2.65 2.12 -19.61
C LEU A 51 -2.79 0.60 -19.69
N MET A 52 -1.92 -0.04 -20.49
CA MET A 52 -1.84 -1.51 -20.51
C MET A 52 -1.54 -2.03 -19.12
N ARG A 53 -2.28 -3.07 -18.71
CA ARG A 53 -2.12 -3.75 -17.43
C ARG A 53 -2.31 -5.25 -17.56
N GLY A 54 -1.70 -6.01 -16.67
CA GLY A 54 -1.79 -7.46 -16.66
C GLY A 54 -0.64 -8.15 -15.94
N ASP A 55 -0.78 -9.45 -15.75
CA ASP A 55 0.28 -10.31 -15.21
C ASP A 55 1.51 -10.35 -16.10
N ASP A 56 1.33 -10.20 -17.42
CA ASP A 56 2.39 -10.05 -18.40
C ASP A 56 3.26 -8.82 -18.13
N VAL A 57 2.63 -7.70 -17.80
CA VAL A 57 3.33 -6.47 -17.40
C VAL A 57 4.04 -6.64 -16.06
N ALA A 58 3.37 -7.24 -15.05
CA ALA A 58 3.98 -7.49 -13.75
C ALA A 58 5.21 -8.41 -13.86
N ALA A 59 5.12 -9.46 -14.68
CA ALA A 59 6.23 -10.37 -14.96
C ALA A 59 7.40 -9.67 -15.67
N LEU A 60 7.12 -8.77 -16.61
CA LEU A 60 8.15 -7.93 -17.23
C LEU A 60 8.85 -7.05 -16.18
N GLN A 61 8.06 -6.34 -15.36
CA GLN A 61 8.60 -5.44 -14.34
C GLN A 61 9.45 -6.18 -13.31
N SER A 62 9.04 -7.38 -12.87
CA SER A 62 9.81 -8.22 -11.96
C SER A 62 11.17 -8.58 -12.57
N ARG A 63 11.17 -9.13 -13.79
CA ARG A 63 12.41 -9.54 -14.47
C ARG A 63 13.37 -8.38 -14.69
N LEU A 64 12.87 -7.24 -15.16
CA LEU A 64 13.68 -6.03 -15.35
C LEU A 64 14.28 -5.57 -14.03
N THR A 65 13.49 -5.59 -12.95
CA THR A 65 13.94 -5.20 -11.61
C THR A 65 14.99 -6.16 -11.05
N GLU A 66 14.83 -7.47 -11.25
CA GLU A 66 15.81 -8.50 -10.89
C GLU A 66 17.14 -8.28 -11.62
N MET A 67 17.10 -7.80 -12.87
CA MET A 67 18.28 -7.43 -13.65
C MET A 67 18.83 -6.02 -13.35
N GLY A 68 18.19 -5.27 -12.44
CA GLY A 68 18.64 -3.95 -12.02
C GLY A 68 18.06 -2.77 -12.80
N PHE A 69 17.17 -2.99 -13.77
CA PHE A 69 16.48 -1.94 -14.51
C PHE A 69 15.28 -1.41 -13.72
N ASP A 70 15.14 -0.09 -13.61
CA ASP A 70 14.19 0.52 -12.68
C ASP A 70 12.77 0.72 -13.23
N CYS A 71 11.91 -0.30 -13.06
CA CYS A 71 10.48 -0.19 -13.34
C CYS A 71 9.69 0.55 -12.25
N GLY A 72 10.29 0.83 -11.10
CA GLY A 72 9.57 1.14 -9.87
C GLY A 72 9.02 -0.09 -9.16
N ARG A 73 7.93 0.10 -8.41
CA ARG A 73 7.24 -1.03 -7.78
C ARG A 73 6.53 -1.82 -8.89
N VAL A 74 6.57 -3.14 -8.77
CA VAL A 74 5.85 -4.02 -9.69
C VAL A 74 4.37 -3.87 -9.41
N ASP A 75 3.69 -3.04 -10.19
CA ASP A 75 2.27 -2.73 -10.06
C ASP A 75 1.42 -3.37 -11.16
N GLY A 76 2.06 -3.99 -12.17
CA GLY A 76 1.39 -4.57 -13.32
C GLY A 76 0.86 -3.55 -14.32
N ILE A 77 1.31 -2.28 -14.26
CA ILE A 77 0.90 -1.20 -15.18
C ILE A 77 2.07 -0.77 -16.07
N TYR A 78 1.85 -0.75 -17.38
CA TYR A 78 2.85 -0.34 -18.36
C TYR A 78 2.88 1.19 -18.49
N GLY A 79 3.47 1.84 -17.49
CA GLY A 79 3.60 3.29 -17.42
C GLY A 79 4.96 3.84 -17.89
N PRO A 80 5.20 5.15 -17.73
CA PRO A 80 6.45 5.80 -18.17
C PRO A 80 7.73 5.20 -17.58
N ARG A 81 7.69 4.68 -16.34
CA ARG A 81 8.84 4.01 -15.72
C ARG A 81 9.13 2.65 -16.37
N SER A 82 8.10 1.89 -16.69
CA SER A 82 8.23 0.63 -17.46
C SER A 82 8.86 0.89 -18.83
N VAL A 83 8.45 1.97 -19.52
CA VAL A 83 9.06 2.39 -20.80
C VAL A 83 10.54 2.72 -20.63
N ALA A 84 10.89 3.50 -19.61
CA ALA A 84 12.28 3.89 -19.34
C ALA A 84 13.15 2.65 -19.08
N ALA A 85 12.70 1.74 -18.20
CA ALA A 85 13.40 0.50 -17.89
C ALA A 85 13.55 -0.41 -19.12
N VAL A 86 12.52 -0.50 -19.96
CA VAL A 86 12.60 -1.28 -21.22
C VAL A 86 13.61 -0.65 -22.17
N LYS A 87 13.66 0.68 -22.29
CA LYS A 87 14.67 1.36 -23.13
C LYS A 87 16.09 1.12 -22.64
N GLU A 88 16.33 1.22 -21.34
CA GLU A 88 17.63 0.92 -20.73
C GLU A 88 18.03 -0.53 -20.99
N PHE A 89 17.09 -1.46 -20.82
CA PHE A 89 17.30 -2.87 -21.12
C PHE A 89 17.65 -3.07 -22.60
N GLN A 90 16.84 -2.53 -23.52
CA GLN A 90 17.06 -2.63 -24.97
C GLN A 90 18.44 -2.10 -25.37
N GLN A 91 18.85 -0.98 -24.78
CA GLN A 91 20.18 -0.40 -24.99
C GLN A 91 21.29 -1.33 -24.48
N SER A 92 21.10 -1.97 -23.32
CA SER A 92 22.10 -2.88 -22.73
C SER A 92 22.32 -4.16 -23.55
N VAL A 93 21.29 -4.64 -24.27
CA VAL A 93 21.38 -5.86 -25.11
C VAL A 93 21.61 -5.58 -26.59
N GLY A 94 21.71 -4.31 -26.99
CA GLY A 94 22.00 -3.90 -28.36
C GLY A 94 20.86 -4.17 -29.35
N ILE A 95 19.60 -4.03 -28.94
CA ILE A 95 18.42 -4.11 -29.82
C ILE A 95 17.78 -2.73 -30.02
N THR A 96 16.73 -2.66 -30.86
CA THR A 96 16.01 -1.41 -31.13
C THR A 96 15.46 -0.79 -29.84
N VAL A 97 15.82 0.47 -29.58
CA VAL A 97 15.44 1.21 -28.36
C VAL A 97 14.14 1.99 -28.58
N ASP A 98 13.03 1.29 -28.68
CA ASP A 98 11.70 1.88 -28.88
C ASP A 98 10.85 1.95 -27.60
N GLY A 99 11.30 1.30 -26.52
CA GLY A 99 10.56 1.21 -25.27
C GLY A 99 9.30 0.34 -25.38
N LYS A 100 9.22 -0.57 -26.35
CA LYS A 100 8.14 -1.56 -26.50
C LYS A 100 8.67 -2.95 -26.19
N CYS A 101 7.94 -3.73 -25.42
CA CYS A 101 8.27 -5.13 -25.19
C CYS A 101 7.68 -6.00 -26.31
N GLY A 102 8.39 -6.04 -27.44
CA GLY A 102 8.11 -6.93 -28.57
C GLY A 102 8.95 -8.23 -28.53
N PRO A 103 8.83 -9.10 -29.56
CA PRO A 103 9.52 -10.39 -29.61
C PRO A 103 11.04 -10.31 -29.38
N GLU A 104 11.73 -9.31 -29.95
CA GLU A 104 13.18 -9.13 -29.75
C GLU A 104 13.52 -8.85 -28.28
N THR A 105 12.72 -8.01 -27.62
CA THR A 105 12.90 -7.70 -26.19
C THR A 105 12.66 -8.95 -25.33
N ILE A 106 11.62 -9.74 -25.64
CA ILE A 106 11.34 -11.00 -24.94
C ILE A 106 12.49 -12.01 -25.09
N ILE A 107 13.03 -12.17 -26.30
CA ILE A 107 14.18 -13.03 -26.55
C ILE A 107 15.39 -12.56 -25.74
N GLY A 108 15.65 -11.26 -25.70
CA GLY A 108 16.71 -10.67 -24.86
C GLY A 108 16.53 -11.01 -23.38
N LEU A 109 15.32 -10.81 -22.84
CA LEU A 109 15.02 -11.09 -21.43
C LEU A 109 15.30 -12.57 -21.10
N LEU A 110 14.80 -13.50 -21.93
CA LEU A 110 14.97 -14.94 -21.71
C LEU A 110 16.44 -15.39 -21.72
N ARG A 111 17.30 -14.72 -22.50
CA ARG A 111 18.74 -15.00 -22.54
C ARG A 111 19.44 -14.58 -21.24
N LEU A 112 19.13 -13.39 -20.73
CA LEU A 112 19.79 -12.81 -19.55
C LEU A 112 19.26 -13.35 -18.21
N THR A 113 17.98 -13.76 -18.14
CA THR A 113 17.39 -14.32 -16.90
C THR A 113 18.14 -15.58 -16.41
N ARG A 114 18.87 -16.28 -17.30
CA ARG A 114 19.68 -17.45 -16.93
C ARG A 114 21.00 -17.11 -16.24
N ILE A 115 21.43 -15.84 -16.29
CA ILE A 115 22.77 -15.39 -15.89
C ILE A 115 22.70 -14.58 -14.60
N VAL A 116 21.64 -13.77 -14.44
CA VAL A 116 21.46 -12.90 -13.27
C VAL A 116 20.33 -13.50 -12.43
N SER A 117 20.69 -14.15 -11.32
CA SER A 117 19.75 -14.52 -10.27
C SER A 117 20.32 -14.12 -8.92
N GLY A 118 19.47 -13.52 -8.08
CA GLY A 118 19.86 -13.08 -6.75
C GLY A 118 20.26 -11.61 -6.67
N GLY A 119 19.83 -11.00 -5.57
CA GLY A 119 19.82 -9.56 -5.35
C GLY A 119 18.38 -9.12 -5.09
N ALA A 120 18.17 -8.25 -4.12
CA ALA A 120 16.89 -7.60 -3.91
C ALA A 120 17.02 -6.09 -4.23
N PRO A 121 17.26 -5.67 -5.48
CA PRO A 121 17.51 -4.27 -5.81
C PRO A 121 16.31 -3.38 -5.45
N ALA A 122 15.09 -3.89 -5.56
CA ALA A 122 13.88 -3.20 -5.09
C ALA A 122 13.98 -2.87 -3.59
N VAL A 123 14.35 -3.86 -2.78
CA VAL A 123 14.53 -3.72 -1.33
C VAL A 123 15.66 -2.76 -0.99
N MET A 124 16.80 -2.86 -1.68
CA MET A 124 17.93 -1.94 -1.48
C MET A 124 17.54 -0.49 -1.81
N ARG A 125 16.77 -0.27 -2.88
CA ARG A 125 16.29 1.06 -3.27
C ARG A 125 15.27 1.61 -2.30
N GLU A 126 14.33 0.78 -1.82
CA GLU A 126 13.35 1.19 -0.81
C GLU A 126 14.05 1.55 0.51
N ASN A 127 15.02 0.75 0.95
CA ASN A 127 15.86 1.04 2.12
C ASN A 127 16.71 2.31 1.95
N ALA A 128 17.29 2.53 0.77
CA ALA A 128 18.04 3.75 0.46
C ALA A 128 17.14 4.99 0.48
N ALA A 129 15.95 4.89 -0.14
CA ALA A 129 14.94 5.95 -0.10
C ALA A 129 14.50 6.24 1.34
N GLN A 130 14.35 5.22 2.18
CA GLN A 130 14.04 5.41 3.60
C GLN A 130 15.16 6.11 4.36
N ARG A 131 16.42 5.72 4.17
CA ARG A 131 17.57 6.38 4.83
C ARG A 131 17.69 7.86 4.45
N ASN A 132 17.46 8.18 3.17
CA ASN A 132 17.50 9.56 2.69
C ASN A 132 16.36 10.43 3.21
N ARG A 133 15.28 9.84 3.73
CA ARG A 133 14.13 10.60 4.26
C ARG A 133 14.41 11.23 5.63
N GLY A 134 15.45 10.82 6.35
CA GLY A 134 15.81 11.37 7.66
C GLY A 134 14.83 11.00 8.79
N PRO A 135 15.24 11.15 10.06
CA PRO A 135 14.51 10.58 11.20
C PRO A 135 13.38 11.46 11.74
N ALA A 136 13.30 12.72 11.31
CA ALA A 136 12.34 13.68 11.84
C ALA A 136 11.00 13.60 11.10
N LEU A 137 9.92 13.72 11.87
CA LEU A 137 8.56 13.87 11.34
C LEU A 137 8.34 15.26 10.69
N ALA A 138 9.16 16.24 11.07
CA ALA A 138 9.12 17.58 10.49
C ALA A 138 9.39 17.53 8.98
N ASN A 139 8.59 18.28 8.20
CA ASN A 139 8.62 18.33 6.74
C ASN A 139 8.22 17.05 6.02
N LYS A 140 7.64 16.06 6.72
CA LYS A 140 7.06 14.87 6.09
C LYS A 140 5.67 15.19 5.53
N VAL A 141 5.39 14.70 4.33
CA VAL A 141 4.07 14.80 3.72
C VAL A 141 3.31 13.50 3.99
N ILE A 142 2.19 13.59 4.70
CA ILE A 142 1.34 12.44 5.04
C ILE A 142 -0.03 12.65 4.43
N VAL A 143 -0.52 11.66 3.69
CA VAL A 143 -1.91 11.68 3.20
C VAL A 143 -2.73 10.73 4.07
N ILE A 144 -3.88 11.20 4.55
CA ILE A 144 -4.85 10.39 5.30
C ILE A 144 -6.14 10.29 4.48
N ASN A 145 -6.57 9.07 4.21
CA ASN A 145 -7.84 8.77 3.57
C ASN A 145 -8.84 8.23 4.59
N PRO A 146 -9.74 9.04 5.13
CA PRO A 146 -10.91 8.53 5.83
C PRO A 146 -11.85 7.91 4.79
N ASP A 147 -11.90 6.58 4.67
CA ASP A 147 -12.74 5.92 3.68
C ASP A 147 -14.24 6.08 3.96
N GLY A 148 -15.02 6.07 2.89
CA GLY A 148 -16.48 6.17 2.92
C GLY A 148 -17.00 7.49 3.50
N ASN A 149 -18.30 7.49 3.82
CA ASN A 149 -18.99 8.63 4.44
C ASN A 149 -19.08 8.52 5.97
N ASN A 150 -18.24 7.70 6.60
CA ASN A 150 -18.31 7.46 8.03
C ASN A 150 -17.75 8.66 8.82
N ALA A 151 -18.61 9.30 9.61
CA ALA A 151 -18.24 10.47 10.42
C ALA A 151 -17.26 10.13 11.55
N LEU A 152 -17.32 8.91 12.10
CA LEU A 152 -16.41 8.46 13.17
C LEU A 152 -14.98 8.31 12.64
N ILE A 153 -14.83 7.75 11.43
CA ILE A 153 -13.55 7.63 10.74
C ILE A 153 -12.99 9.00 10.36
N TYR A 154 -13.84 9.90 9.89
CA TYR A 154 -13.44 11.27 9.61
C TYR A 154 -12.95 11.99 10.88
N ASP A 155 -13.60 11.78 12.03
CA ASP A 155 -13.17 12.35 13.32
C ASP A 155 -11.79 11.80 13.75
N VAL A 156 -11.52 10.50 13.57
CA VAL A 156 -10.17 9.93 13.80
C VAL A 156 -9.12 10.56 12.87
N ALA A 157 -9.46 10.76 11.60
CA ALA A 157 -8.57 11.40 10.63
C ALA A 157 -8.21 12.84 11.06
N LEU A 158 -9.20 13.66 11.41
CA LEU A 158 -8.99 15.04 11.90
C LEU A 158 -8.14 15.09 13.18
N ARG A 159 -8.42 14.20 14.13
CA ARG A 159 -7.65 14.06 15.37
C ARG A 159 -6.19 13.70 15.11
N THR A 160 -5.94 12.84 14.12
CA THR A 160 -4.60 12.42 13.72
C THR A 160 -3.89 13.53 12.98
N GLU A 161 -4.57 14.19 12.04
CA GLU A 161 -4.09 15.36 11.30
C GLU A 161 -3.63 16.47 12.25
N GLY A 162 -4.48 16.93 13.17
CA GLY A 162 -4.14 18.03 14.07
C GLY A 162 -2.90 17.75 14.94
N ARG A 163 -2.72 16.49 15.37
CA ARG A 163 -1.53 16.07 16.13
C ARG A 163 -0.27 16.02 15.27
N LEU A 164 -0.36 15.54 14.03
CA LEU A 164 0.76 15.49 13.08
C LEU A 164 1.18 16.89 12.63
N LEU A 165 0.24 17.79 12.36
CA LEU A 165 0.51 19.21 12.06
C LEU A 165 1.27 19.87 13.22
N ALA A 166 0.85 19.61 14.47
CA ALA A 166 1.53 20.12 15.66
C ALA A 166 2.95 19.56 15.86
N LEU A 167 3.31 18.47 15.17
CA LEU A 167 4.66 17.88 15.14
C LEU A 167 5.47 18.31 13.90
N GLY A 168 4.93 19.22 13.07
CA GLY A 168 5.61 19.80 11.92
C GLY A 168 5.51 18.98 10.61
N ALA A 169 4.64 17.97 10.55
CA ALA A 169 4.31 17.31 9.29
C ALA A 169 3.36 18.17 8.45
N SER A 170 3.37 18.00 7.13
CA SER A 170 2.32 18.46 6.23
C SER A 170 1.32 17.32 6.03
N VAL A 171 0.05 17.55 6.34
CA VAL A 171 -0.97 16.51 6.25
C VAL A 171 -2.03 16.93 5.24
N PHE A 172 -2.45 15.98 4.40
CA PHE A 172 -3.53 16.17 3.44
C PHE A 172 -4.59 15.10 3.65
N LEU A 173 -5.86 15.51 3.71
CA LEU A 173 -6.98 14.58 3.66
C LEU A 173 -7.43 14.37 2.21
N THR A 174 -7.68 13.13 1.81
CA THR A 174 -8.20 12.83 0.45
C THR A 174 -9.62 13.35 0.23
N ARG A 175 -10.35 13.58 1.32
CA ARG A 175 -11.73 14.07 1.30
C ARG A 175 -12.00 15.02 2.47
N GLY A 176 -13.00 15.87 2.30
CA GLY A 176 -13.64 16.64 3.35
C GLY A 176 -14.82 15.89 3.97
N ILE A 177 -15.62 16.60 4.76
CA ILE A 177 -16.73 16.01 5.52
C ILE A 177 -17.92 15.58 4.65
N SER A 178 -18.10 16.24 3.50
CA SER A 178 -19.32 16.14 2.67
C SER A 178 -19.07 15.56 1.28
N ASN A 179 -17.88 15.06 0.98
CA ASN A 179 -17.58 14.39 -0.28
C ASN A 179 -16.99 13.00 -0.03
N ASN A 180 -17.12 12.11 -1.03
CA ASN A 180 -16.51 10.79 -1.01
C ASN A 180 -15.92 10.50 -2.39
N PRO A 181 -14.65 10.86 -2.62
CA PRO A 181 -14.00 10.61 -3.90
C PRO A 181 -13.92 9.11 -4.18
N THR A 182 -13.94 8.77 -5.46
CA THR A 182 -13.71 7.40 -5.94
C THR A 182 -12.32 6.92 -5.58
N GLU A 183 -12.10 5.60 -5.55
CA GLU A 183 -10.78 5.02 -5.27
C GLU A 183 -9.71 5.56 -6.24
N THR A 184 -10.03 5.67 -7.53
CA THR A 184 -9.15 6.24 -8.55
C THR A 184 -8.76 7.68 -8.26
N GLU A 185 -9.71 8.53 -7.86
CA GLU A 185 -9.44 9.94 -7.51
C GLU A 185 -8.55 10.04 -6.28
N ARG A 186 -8.75 9.18 -5.27
CA ARG A 186 -7.91 9.15 -4.07
C ARG A 186 -6.48 8.74 -4.39
N ILE A 187 -6.30 7.71 -5.22
CA ILE A 187 -4.97 7.28 -5.69
C ILE A 187 -4.31 8.41 -6.48
N GLY A 188 -5.06 9.06 -7.38
CA GLY A 188 -4.60 10.19 -8.17
C GLY A 188 -4.13 11.35 -7.30
N PHE A 189 -4.97 11.81 -6.37
CA PHE A 189 -4.65 12.86 -5.41
C PHE A 189 -3.42 12.51 -4.57
N THR A 190 -3.37 11.29 -4.03
CA THR A 190 -2.25 10.82 -3.21
C THR A 190 -0.95 10.85 -4.01
N ASN A 191 -0.95 10.33 -5.23
CA ASN A 191 0.24 10.30 -6.08
C ASN A 191 0.69 11.71 -6.52
N GLN A 192 -0.23 12.65 -6.71
CA GLN A 192 0.08 14.05 -7.04
C GLN A 192 0.74 14.79 -5.88
N SER A 193 0.32 14.50 -4.64
CA SER A 193 0.86 15.11 -3.43
C SER A 193 2.26 14.60 -3.04
N ASN A 194 2.77 13.57 -3.72
CA ASN A 194 4.08 12.94 -3.48
C ASN A 194 4.39 12.67 -1.98
N PRO A 195 3.51 11.99 -1.24
CA PRO A 195 3.67 11.81 0.19
C PRO A 195 4.80 10.85 0.56
N ASP A 196 5.32 11.02 1.77
CA ASP A 196 6.20 10.05 2.42
C ASP A 196 5.44 8.80 2.88
N LEU A 197 4.14 8.94 3.19
CA LEU A 197 3.26 7.88 3.69
C LEU A 197 1.78 8.19 3.37
N MET A 198 1.04 7.15 2.99
CA MET A 198 -0.41 7.16 2.80
C MET A 198 -1.09 6.23 3.81
N ILE A 199 -2.11 6.73 4.50
CA ILE A 199 -2.86 5.99 5.52
C ILE A 199 -4.34 6.00 5.14
N SER A 200 -4.93 4.83 4.91
CA SER A 200 -6.38 4.70 4.72
C SER A 200 -7.03 4.19 5.99
N LEU A 201 -8.02 4.91 6.51
CA LEU A 201 -8.77 4.55 7.71
C LEU A 201 -10.15 4.04 7.32
N HIS A 202 -10.52 2.88 7.86
CA HIS A 202 -11.76 2.19 7.55
C HIS A 202 -12.42 1.65 8.82
N VAL A 203 -13.71 1.34 8.72
CA VAL A 203 -14.39 0.37 9.58
C VAL A 203 -14.88 -0.73 8.66
N ASP A 204 -14.64 -1.98 9.02
CA ASP A 204 -15.09 -3.12 8.23
C ASP A 204 -16.54 -3.49 8.60
N SER A 205 -17.16 -4.32 7.78
CA SER A 205 -18.51 -4.83 8.01
C SER A 205 -18.59 -6.28 7.60
N TYR A 206 -19.22 -7.11 8.42
CA TYR A 206 -19.41 -8.53 8.10
C TYR A 206 -20.87 -8.97 8.20
N LYS A 207 -21.18 -10.11 7.59
CA LYS A 207 -22.55 -10.66 7.54
C LYS A 207 -23.12 -11.00 8.92
N ASN A 208 -22.28 -11.09 9.94
CA ASN A 208 -22.68 -11.37 11.31
C ASN A 208 -22.05 -10.34 12.26
N GLU A 209 -22.61 -10.28 13.46
CA GLU A 209 -22.17 -9.36 14.52
C GLU A 209 -20.99 -9.92 15.33
N ILE A 210 -20.42 -11.08 14.94
CA ILE A 210 -19.37 -11.76 15.70
C ILE A 210 -17.98 -11.26 15.29
N ALA A 211 -17.78 -10.91 14.02
CA ALA A 211 -16.50 -10.37 13.55
C ALA A 211 -16.20 -9.03 14.25
N HIS A 212 -15.05 -8.89 14.88
CA HIS A 212 -14.63 -7.71 15.64
C HIS A 212 -13.10 -7.60 15.70
N GLY A 213 -12.59 -6.43 16.05
CA GLY A 213 -11.16 -6.15 16.22
C GLY A 213 -10.55 -5.29 15.11
N ALA A 214 -9.27 -4.95 15.29
CA ALA A 214 -8.51 -4.13 14.37
C ALA A 214 -7.61 -4.96 13.47
N ALA A 215 -7.56 -4.63 12.18
CA ALA A 215 -6.68 -5.23 11.19
C ALA A 215 -5.92 -4.16 10.40
N THR A 216 -4.76 -4.52 9.88
CA THR A 216 -3.95 -3.63 9.04
C THR A 216 -3.52 -4.34 7.77
N TYR A 217 -3.48 -3.59 6.67
CA TYR A 217 -3.26 -4.13 5.34
C TYR A 217 -2.20 -3.31 4.62
N PHE A 218 -1.28 -3.98 3.95
CA PHE A 218 -0.22 -3.35 3.18
C PHE A 218 -0.11 -4.01 1.80
N TYR A 219 0.54 -3.33 0.86
CA TYR A 219 0.71 -3.90 -0.47
C TYR A 219 1.62 -5.14 -0.42
N GLY A 220 1.08 -6.28 -0.82
CA GLY A 220 1.85 -7.49 -1.08
C GLY A 220 1.10 -8.51 -1.91
N SER A 221 1.84 -9.29 -2.69
CA SER A 221 1.31 -10.33 -3.55
C SER A 221 2.27 -11.52 -3.57
N ASP A 222 1.85 -12.61 -2.94
CA ASP A 222 2.60 -13.87 -2.91
C ASP A 222 2.80 -14.44 -4.33
N ALA A 223 1.83 -14.21 -5.23
CA ALA A 223 1.90 -14.67 -6.63
C ALA A 223 3.13 -14.13 -7.38
N HIS A 224 3.64 -12.96 -6.99
CA HIS A 224 4.79 -12.32 -7.61
C HIS A 224 5.94 -12.07 -6.62
N GLY A 225 5.83 -12.54 -5.37
CA GLY A 225 6.86 -12.40 -4.32
C GLY A 225 7.19 -10.96 -3.95
N ILE A 226 6.25 -10.02 -4.12
CA ILE A 226 6.47 -8.59 -3.87
C ILE A 226 5.73 -8.15 -2.63
N HIS A 227 6.42 -7.44 -1.74
CA HIS A 227 5.84 -6.81 -0.56
C HIS A 227 6.43 -5.40 -0.42
N SER A 228 5.61 -4.43 -0.02
CA SER A 228 6.13 -3.12 0.39
C SER A 228 6.72 -3.25 1.79
N ILE A 229 8.05 -3.09 1.90
CA ILE A 229 8.74 -3.25 3.20
C ILE A 229 8.34 -2.14 4.16
N VAL A 230 8.28 -0.90 3.67
CA VAL A 230 7.91 0.24 4.51
C VAL A 230 6.45 0.15 4.91
N GLY A 231 5.57 -0.27 3.98
CA GLY A 231 4.16 -0.52 4.26
C GLY A 231 3.95 -1.62 5.30
N GLU A 232 4.63 -2.77 5.15
CA GLU A 232 4.58 -3.88 6.10
C GLU A 232 5.06 -3.47 7.49
N ARG A 233 6.22 -2.79 7.57
CA ARG A 233 6.75 -2.28 8.84
C ARG A 233 5.78 -1.32 9.51
N PHE A 234 5.22 -0.38 8.75
CA PHE A 234 4.26 0.58 9.29
C PHE A 234 2.95 -0.09 9.75
N ALA A 235 2.39 -1.01 8.96
CA ALA A 235 1.21 -1.79 9.32
C ALA A 235 1.42 -2.54 10.66
N SER A 236 2.59 -3.18 10.82
CA SER A 236 2.96 -3.85 12.07
C SER A 236 3.05 -2.90 13.27
N LEU A 237 3.65 -1.71 13.09
CA LEU A 237 3.72 -0.70 14.15
C LEU A 237 2.33 -0.21 14.56
N VAL A 238 1.47 0.10 13.59
CA VAL A 238 0.08 0.52 13.83
C VAL A 238 -0.68 -0.57 14.59
N GLN A 239 -0.64 -1.81 14.11
CA GLN A 239 -1.33 -2.94 14.73
C GLN A 239 -0.93 -3.09 16.20
N ARG A 240 0.37 -2.99 16.48
CA ARG A 240 0.92 -3.11 17.83
C ARG A 240 0.50 -1.94 18.72
N GLU A 241 0.55 -0.70 18.23
CA GLU A 241 0.17 0.47 19.03
C GLU A 241 -1.34 0.51 19.32
N ILE A 242 -2.19 0.15 18.35
CA ILE A 242 -3.65 0.07 18.58
C ILE A 242 -3.95 -0.99 19.63
N CYS A 243 -3.52 -2.23 19.42
CA CYS A 243 -3.83 -3.34 20.34
C CYS A 243 -3.16 -3.22 21.72
N ALA A 244 -2.11 -2.40 21.88
CA ALA A 244 -1.50 -2.13 23.18
C ALA A 244 -2.25 -1.05 23.97
N ARG A 245 -3.03 -0.20 23.30
CA ARG A 245 -3.69 0.97 23.90
C ARG A 245 -5.21 0.85 23.97
N THR A 246 -5.78 -0.05 23.17
CA THR A 246 -7.20 -0.36 23.15
C THR A 246 -7.42 -1.83 23.54
N ASP A 247 -8.69 -2.19 23.71
CA ASP A 247 -9.14 -3.55 23.95
C ASP A 247 -9.65 -4.25 22.67
N LEU A 248 -9.33 -3.70 21.48
CA LEU A 248 -9.69 -4.33 20.21
C LEU A 248 -8.90 -5.63 20.01
N VAL A 249 -9.58 -6.66 19.51
CA VAL A 249 -8.93 -7.91 19.12
C VAL A 249 -7.91 -7.65 18.02
N ASN A 250 -6.74 -8.28 18.15
CA ASN A 250 -5.67 -8.19 17.18
C ASN A 250 -5.92 -9.15 16.01
N CYS A 251 -6.50 -8.62 14.93
CA CYS A 251 -6.76 -9.36 13.69
C CYS A 251 -5.53 -9.46 12.78
N ARG A 252 -4.36 -8.97 13.23
CA ARG A 252 -3.05 -9.04 12.58
C ARG A 252 -2.94 -8.19 11.31
N THR A 253 -1.73 -8.19 10.76
CA THR A 253 -1.34 -7.56 9.50
C THR A 253 -1.51 -8.52 8.33
N HIS A 254 -2.01 -8.04 7.18
CA HIS A 254 -2.22 -8.86 5.98
C HIS A 254 -1.66 -8.19 4.73
N ALA A 255 -1.02 -8.97 3.87
CA ALA A 255 -0.60 -8.54 2.54
C ALA A 255 -1.79 -8.61 1.57
N MET A 256 -2.10 -7.51 0.90
CA MET A 256 -3.19 -7.41 -0.09
C MET A 256 -2.72 -6.69 -1.35
N ALA A 257 -3.37 -7.00 -2.48
CA ALA A 257 -3.10 -6.39 -3.78
C ALA A 257 -4.18 -5.40 -4.22
N TRP A 258 -4.96 -4.85 -3.27
CA TRP A 258 -5.98 -3.84 -3.54
C TRP A 258 -5.41 -2.64 -4.30
N ASP A 259 -6.19 -2.05 -5.21
CA ASP A 259 -5.74 -0.98 -6.08
C ASP A 259 -5.25 0.24 -5.30
N LEU A 260 -5.92 0.64 -4.21
CA LEU A 260 -5.43 1.72 -3.33
C LEU A 260 -4.02 1.46 -2.82
N LEU A 261 -3.73 0.23 -2.36
CA LEU A 261 -2.42 -0.15 -1.85
C LEU A 261 -1.42 -0.30 -2.99
N ARG A 262 -1.82 -0.96 -4.09
CA ARG A 262 -1.01 -1.36 -5.26
C ARG A 262 -0.62 -0.21 -6.19
N LEU A 263 -1.48 0.80 -6.35
CA LEU A 263 -1.28 1.89 -7.32
C LEU A 263 -0.83 3.20 -6.67
N THR A 264 -0.87 3.27 -5.34
CA THR A 264 -0.21 4.36 -4.60
C THR A 264 1.30 4.16 -4.62
N ARG A 265 2.02 5.19 -5.10
CA ARG A 265 3.48 5.19 -5.29
C ARG A 265 4.24 5.32 -3.97
N ALA A 266 3.65 6.03 -3.01
CA ALA A 266 4.16 6.09 -1.64
C ALA A 266 3.87 4.78 -0.89
N PRO A 267 4.59 4.49 0.21
CA PRO A 267 4.16 3.46 1.16
C PRO A 267 2.72 3.73 1.58
N ALA A 268 1.85 2.72 1.44
CA ALA A 268 0.43 2.83 1.70
C ALA A 268 -0.02 1.70 2.64
N VAL A 269 -0.81 2.05 3.65
CA VAL A 269 -1.40 1.11 4.59
C VAL A 269 -2.87 1.43 4.79
N GLN A 270 -3.71 0.41 4.75
CA GLN A 270 -5.10 0.49 5.16
C GLN A 270 -5.25 -0.08 6.58
N ILE A 271 -6.07 0.57 7.39
CA ILE A 271 -6.28 0.27 8.80
C ILE A 271 -7.77 0.17 9.03
N ASP A 272 -8.22 -1.01 9.41
CA ASP A 272 -9.60 -1.26 9.81
C ASP A 272 -9.67 -1.14 11.33
N LEU A 273 -10.42 -0.15 11.81
CA LEU A 273 -10.46 0.26 13.22
C LEU A 273 -11.54 -0.47 14.04
N GLY A 274 -12.06 -1.59 13.53
CA GLY A 274 -13.17 -2.32 14.10
C GLY A 274 -14.21 -2.69 13.05
N TYR A 275 -15.30 -3.30 13.51
CA TYR A 275 -16.44 -3.68 12.69
C TYR A 275 -17.69 -2.85 13.03
N ASP A 276 -18.35 -2.24 12.04
CA ASP A 276 -19.61 -1.51 12.25
C ASP A 276 -20.77 -2.46 12.54
N SER A 277 -20.67 -3.69 12.03
CA SER A 277 -21.61 -4.78 12.26
C SER A 277 -21.49 -5.37 13.67
N ASN A 278 -20.41 -5.09 14.41
CA ASN A 278 -20.26 -5.54 15.79
C ASN A 278 -20.67 -4.44 16.77
N PRO A 279 -21.70 -4.66 17.60
CA PRO A 279 -22.16 -3.65 18.56
C PRO A 279 -21.07 -3.16 19.52
N GLY A 280 -20.14 -4.03 19.93
CA GLY A 280 -19.07 -3.69 20.87
C GLY A 280 -17.99 -2.80 20.26
N ASP A 281 -17.54 -3.09 19.04
CA ASP A 281 -16.59 -2.23 18.33
C ASP A 281 -17.24 -0.89 17.97
N PHE A 282 -18.50 -0.92 17.53
CA PHE A 282 -19.25 0.30 17.21
C PHE A 282 -19.44 1.20 18.43
N GLU A 283 -19.79 0.63 19.60
CA GLU A 283 -19.92 1.38 20.85
C GLU A 283 -18.58 2.04 21.25
N ARG A 284 -17.46 1.30 21.16
CA ARG A 284 -16.12 1.83 21.42
C ARG A 284 -15.79 2.97 20.47
N LEU A 285 -15.94 2.77 19.16
CA LEU A 285 -15.66 3.79 18.16
C LEU A 285 -16.57 5.02 18.30
N SER A 286 -17.77 4.88 18.86
CA SER A 286 -18.69 5.99 19.12
C SER A 286 -18.22 6.91 20.25
N ARG A 287 -17.34 6.43 21.13
CA ARG A 287 -16.77 7.20 22.23
C ARG A 287 -15.63 8.14 21.77
N PRO A 288 -15.71 9.45 22.04
CA PRO A 288 -14.66 10.41 21.65
C PRO A 288 -13.28 10.12 22.25
N ASP A 289 -13.23 9.68 23.51
CA ASP A 289 -11.99 9.33 24.21
C ASP A 289 -11.30 8.12 23.59
N PHE A 290 -12.07 7.13 23.13
CA PHE A 290 -11.52 5.98 22.41
C PHE A 290 -10.91 6.39 21.06
N ARG A 291 -11.58 7.28 20.31
CA ARG A 291 -11.03 7.84 19.06
C ARG A 291 -9.77 8.67 19.30
N ASP A 292 -9.66 9.35 20.44
CA ASP A 292 -8.43 10.04 20.84
C ASP A 292 -7.26 9.07 21.07
N VAL A 293 -7.52 7.94 21.72
CA VAL A 293 -6.51 6.88 21.93
C VAL A 293 -6.05 6.30 20.59
N ILE A 294 -6.96 6.04 19.65
CA ILE A 294 -6.60 5.58 18.30
C ILE A 294 -5.72 6.63 17.60
N ALA A 295 -6.13 7.91 17.60
CA ALA A 295 -5.35 8.96 16.95
C ALA A 295 -3.95 9.10 17.56
N GLU A 296 -3.81 8.96 18.89
CA GLU A 296 -2.50 8.91 19.55
C GLU A 296 -1.69 7.68 19.11
N ALA A 297 -2.30 6.49 19.04
CA ALA A 297 -1.64 5.28 18.55
C ALA A 297 -1.09 5.45 17.13
N LEU A 298 -1.86 6.07 16.23
CA LEU A 298 -1.44 6.33 14.85
C LEU A 298 -0.25 7.29 14.80
N VAL A 299 -0.30 8.42 15.52
CA VAL A 299 0.80 9.39 15.56
C VAL A 299 2.09 8.76 16.07
N ILE A 300 2.00 7.93 17.11
CA ILE A 300 3.15 7.23 17.68
C ILE A 300 3.71 6.19 16.69
N ALA A 301 2.85 5.42 16.02
CA ALA A 301 3.28 4.48 15.00
C ALA A 301 4.01 5.18 13.84
N ILE A 302 3.51 6.34 13.40
CA ILE A 302 4.13 7.15 12.34
C ILE A 302 5.50 7.64 12.80
N GLN A 303 5.63 8.16 14.02
CA GLN A 303 6.94 8.58 14.53
C GLN A 303 7.92 7.40 14.62
N ARG A 304 7.49 6.25 15.15
CA ARG A 304 8.33 5.04 15.26
C ARG A 304 8.76 4.49 13.89
N LEU A 305 8.02 4.79 12.82
CA LEU A 305 8.43 4.45 11.45
C LEU A 305 9.69 5.23 11.02
N TYR A 306 9.79 6.49 11.43
CA TYR A 306 10.88 7.38 11.05
C TYR A 306 12.02 7.45 12.08
N LEU A 307 11.78 7.07 13.34
CA LEU A 307 12.85 6.97 14.34
C LEU A 307 13.94 5.96 13.91
N ALA A 308 15.19 6.29 14.23
CA ALA A 308 16.31 5.37 14.09
C ALA A 308 16.11 4.17 15.02
N ALA A 309 16.58 2.98 14.63
CA ALA A 309 16.39 1.74 15.41
C ALA A 309 16.96 1.82 16.84
N GLU A 310 17.91 2.72 17.09
CA GLU A 310 18.52 2.99 18.40
C GLU A 310 17.60 3.81 19.33
N ASP A 311 16.62 4.52 18.79
CA ASP A 311 15.66 5.37 19.51
C ASP A 311 14.25 4.73 19.61
N ASP A 312 14.07 3.47 19.15
CA ASP A 312 12.77 2.78 19.21
C ASP A 312 12.49 2.27 20.62
N ALA A 313 11.56 2.93 21.32
CA ALA A 313 11.11 2.50 22.64
C ALA A 313 10.10 1.33 22.55
N LYS A 314 9.90 0.62 23.67
CA LYS A 314 8.93 -0.48 23.74
C LYS A 314 7.52 0.02 23.38
N THR A 315 6.78 -0.79 22.62
CA THR A 315 5.39 -0.49 22.23
C THR A 315 4.53 -0.18 23.44
N GLY A 316 3.67 0.85 23.31
CA GLY A 316 2.75 1.24 24.37
C GLY A 316 3.37 2.05 25.50
N THR A 317 4.69 2.28 25.52
CA THR A 317 5.33 3.09 26.58
C THR A 317 5.52 4.56 26.21
N LEU A 318 5.59 4.89 24.92
CA LEU A 318 5.74 6.27 24.45
C LEU A 318 4.43 7.06 24.62
N ARG A 319 4.52 8.28 25.14
CA ARG A 319 3.46 9.28 25.10
C ARG A 319 3.84 10.42 24.15
N ILE A 320 2.85 11.12 23.60
CA ILE A 320 3.10 12.31 22.75
C ILE A 320 3.99 13.35 23.44
N SER A 321 3.90 13.49 24.77
CA SER A 321 4.75 14.39 25.56
C SER A 321 6.24 14.04 25.52
N ASP A 322 6.57 12.75 25.45
CA ASP A 322 7.96 12.27 25.44
C ASP A 322 8.59 12.53 24.07
N LEU A 323 7.76 12.49 23.03
CA LEU A 323 8.16 12.67 21.63
C LEU A 323 8.54 14.12 21.31
N ARG A 324 7.89 15.10 21.94
CA ARG A 324 8.29 16.52 21.82
C ARG A 324 9.69 16.79 22.36
N LYS A 325 10.16 16.02 23.34
CA LYS A 325 11.52 16.15 23.89
C LYS A 325 12.58 15.51 22.98
N ALA A 326 12.22 14.44 22.28
CA ALA A 326 13.13 13.76 21.33
C ALA A 326 13.32 14.53 20.02
N GLY A 327 12.28 15.25 19.55
CA GLY A 327 12.30 16.05 18.31
C GLY A 327 12.89 17.46 18.43
N ILE A 328 13.29 17.90 19.62
CA ILE A 328 14.01 19.16 19.83
C ILE A 328 15.47 18.82 20.17
N ARG A 329 16.29 18.67 19.14
CA ARG A 329 17.73 18.97 19.26
C ARG A 329 17.94 20.34 18.61
N ARG A 330 18.56 21.23 19.40
CA ARG A 330 18.95 22.59 19.01
C ARG A 330 19.66 22.62 17.66
#